data_AF-A0A6D2I0B5-F1
#
_entry.id   AF-A0A6D2I0B5-F1
#
_cell.length_a   1.000
_cell.length_b   1.000
_cell.length_c   1.000
_cell.angle_alpha   90.00
_cell.angle_beta   90.00
_cell.angle_gamma   90.00
#
_symmetry.space_group_name_H-M   'P 1'
#
loop_
_entity.id
_entity.type
_entity.pdbx_description
1 polymer ?
#
loop_
_entity_poly.entity_id
_entity_poly.type
_entity_poly.pdbx_seq_one_letter_code
_entity_poly.pdbx_strand_id
1 'polypeptide(L)'
;MELLVRIQTLFNLKVSSLPIRYLGLPLSSKQLTVADCDPLLVLIKRKLDSWSNELLSLAGRLSLLSSVIAGIVGFWTSAFILPRRVIRKINILSSSFLWHGKTGIASGAKVAWNSLCFPKEEGGLGLKDISSWNNACLLKLIWLLFFRAGSIWVAWIRRRYLTQSSFWALNDRNPSFSWMFRKILKLRAKAIQFFSIKVGRGDSTFFWWDPWTPFGSLHAFLGAYGPSRLGIPLSATVSDVWNGSGWNLPPARTERQVLLHSYLLSIGCSDLADGPVWSLQGVPQRTFSLKAVWNEIRPTKPEVFWASLLWHKAGLARHQTITWLFLLNRSPTLDRMATWGYDTEGVCLLCGGAL
;
A
#
# COMPACT_ATOMS: atom_id res chain seq x y z
N MET A 1 14.01 -15.81 34.90
CA MET A 1 15.45 -15.61 34.65
C MET A 1 16.21 -16.92 34.48
N GLU A 2 15.82 -17.98 35.19
CA GLU A 2 16.47 -19.31 35.17
C GLU A 2 16.59 -19.95 33.77
N LEU A 3 15.56 -19.84 32.92
CA LEU A 3 15.56 -20.41 31.57
C LEU A 3 16.58 -19.75 30.64
N LEU A 4 16.77 -18.42 30.75
CA LEU A 4 17.71 -17.67 29.91
C LEU A 4 19.16 -18.01 30.27
N VAL A 5 19.45 -18.09 31.56
CA VAL A 5 20.78 -18.50 32.06
C VAL A 5 21.10 -19.92 31.60
N ARG A 6 20.14 -20.85 31.70
CA ARG A 6 20.32 -22.24 31.25
C ARG A 6 20.54 -22.38 29.75
N ILE A 7 19.85 -21.59 28.92
CA ILE A 7 20.08 -21.56 27.47
C ILE A 7 21.46 -20.96 27.15
N GLN A 8 21.84 -19.88 27.85
CA GLN A 8 23.13 -19.23 27.69
C GLN A 8 24.29 -20.19 28.02
N THR A 9 24.20 -20.96 29.10
CA THR A 9 25.23 -21.93 29.48
C THR A 9 25.29 -23.13 28.55
N LEU A 10 24.14 -23.64 28.06
CA LEU A 10 24.10 -24.83 27.21
C LEU A 10 24.55 -24.56 25.78
N PHE A 11 24.21 -23.40 25.22
CA PHE A 11 24.42 -23.09 23.80
C PHE A 11 25.48 -22.00 23.56
N ASN A 12 26.11 -21.50 24.63
CA ASN A 12 27.11 -20.41 24.57
C ASN A 12 26.60 -19.17 23.81
N LEU A 13 25.32 -18.84 23.98
CA LEU A 13 24.65 -17.74 23.28
C LEU A 13 24.74 -16.44 24.07
N LYS A 14 25.06 -15.34 23.41
CA LYS A 14 25.08 -14.00 24.03
C LYS A 14 23.68 -13.41 24.11
N VAL A 15 23.26 -12.99 25.30
CA VAL A 15 22.00 -12.27 25.48
C VAL A 15 22.07 -10.91 24.78
N SER A 16 21.08 -10.61 23.94
CA SER A 16 20.91 -9.32 23.27
C SER A 16 19.52 -8.76 23.54
N SER A 17 19.40 -7.44 23.63
CA SER A 17 18.13 -6.75 23.77
C SER A 17 17.57 -6.32 22.41
N LEU A 18 16.24 -6.30 22.29
CA LEU A 18 15.57 -5.74 21.11
C LEU A 18 15.71 -4.21 21.11
N PRO A 19 15.87 -3.57 19.94
CA PRO A 19 15.82 -4.16 18.60
C PRO A 19 17.15 -4.77 18.14
N ILE A 20 17.09 -5.97 17.55
CA ILE A 20 18.26 -6.69 17.00
C ILE A 20 18.17 -6.65 15.47
N ARG A 21 19.30 -6.57 14.76
CA ARG A 21 19.32 -6.68 13.29
C ARG A 21 19.22 -8.14 12.86
N TYR A 22 18.27 -8.45 11.99
CA TYR A 22 18.12 -9.74 11.35
C TYR A 22 17.85 -9.54 9.86
N LEU A 23 18.65 -10.18 9.02
CA LEU A 23 18.59 -10.02 7.55
C LEU A 23 18.61 -8.54 7.10
N GLY A 24 19.36 -7.69 7.82
CA GLY A 24 19.47 -6.26 7.53
C GLY A 24 18.30 -5.39 8.01
N LEU A 25 17.33 -5.97 8.72
CA LEU A 25 16.13 -5.32 9.23
C LEU A 25 16.10 -5.29 10.78
N PRO A 26 15.61 -4.22 11.41
CA PRO A 26 15.44 -4.17 12.86
C PRO A 26 14.26 -5.04 13.30
N LEU A 27 14.52 -6.14 13.99
CA LEU A 27 13.49 -6.89 14.70
C LEU A 27 13.08 -6.09 15.93
N SER A 28 11.83 -5.65 15.96
CA SER A 28 11.26 -4.92 17.09
C SER A 28 9.87 -5.47 17.44
N SER A 29 9.60 -5.60 18.73
CA SER A 29 8.27 -5.91 19.26
C SER A 29 7.35 -4.68 19.30
N LYS A 30 7.92 -3.48 19.13
CA LYS A 30 7.23 -2.20 19.18
C LYS A 30 7.17 -1.55 17.79
N GLN A 31 6.37 -0.49 17.67
CA GLN A 31 6.34 0.33 16.47
C GLN A 31 7.73 0.93 16.24
N LEU A 32 8.23 0.83 15.00
CA LEU A 32 9.52 1.40 14.64
C LEU A 32 9.53 2.91 14.90
N THR A 33 10.52 3.34 15.66
CA THR A 33 10.84 4.74 15.85
C THR A 33 11.64 5.27 14.66
N VAL A 34 11.88 6.58 14.63
CA VAL A 34 12.78 7.17 13.64
C VAL A 34 14.20 6.65 13.83
N ALA A 35 14.65 6.48 15.08
CA ALA A 35 15.98 5.97 15.42
C ALA A 35 16.19 4.54 14.92
N ASP A 36 15.18 3.67 15.06
CA ASP A 36 15.24 2.30 14.54
C ASP A 36 15.41 2.26 13.00
N CYS A 37 14.99 3.31 12.31
CA CYS A 37 15.09 3.47 10.86
C CYS A 37 16.35 4.24 10.41
N ASP A 38 17.19 4.73 11.33
CA ASP A 38 18.44 5.40 10.97
C ASP A 38 19.37 4.55 10.09
N PRO A 39 19.48 3.21 10.28
CA PRO A 39 20.27 2.37 9.38
C PRO A 39 19.81 2.45 7.92
N LEU A 40 18.50 2.57 7.68
CA LEU A 40 17.93 2.76 6.34
C LEU A 40 18.33 4.12 5.77
N LEU A 41 18.18 5.18 6.57
CA LEU A 41 18.51 6.54 6.15
C LEU A 41 20.00 6.70 5.83
N VAL A 42 20.87 6.13 6.65
CA VAL A 42 22.32 6.13 6.43
C VAL A 42 22.68 5.33 5.17
N LEU A 43 22.06 4.17 4.95
CA LEU A 43 22.28 3.37 3.76
C LEU A 43 21.90 4.13 2.47
N ILE A 44 20.72 4.76 2.47
CA ILE A 44 20.23 5.55 1.34
C ILE A 44 21.17 6.75 1.12
N LYS A 45 21.47 7.51 2.17
CA LYS A 45 22.34 8.68 2.08
C LYS A 45 23.72 8.30 1.52
N ARG A 46 24.35 7.24 2.04
CA ARG A 46 25.65 6.75 1.54
C ARG A 46 25.62 6.41 0.05
N LYS A 47 24.54 5.80 -0.45
CA LYS A 47 24.38 5.52 -1.88
C LYS A 47 24.27 6.80 -2.70
N LEU A 48 23.44 7.75 -2.26
CA LEU A 48 23.29 9.04 -2.95
C LEU A 48 24.59 9.84 -2.96
N ASP A 49 25.31 9.87 -1.83
CA ASP A 49 26.58 10.57 -1.72
C ASP A 49 27.65 9.93 -2.62
N SER A 50 27.68 8.59 -2.74
CA SER A 50 28.61 7.92 -3.66
C SER A 50 28.37 8.29 -5.13
N TRP A 51 27.13 8.55 -5.53
CA TRP A 51 26.79 8.98 -6.89
C TRP A 51 26.91 10.48 -7.11
N SER A 52 27.06 11.28 -6.05
CA SER A 52 27.12 12.74 -6.17
C SER A 52 28.41 13.24 -6.81
N ASN A 53 29.45 12.41 -6.82
CA ASN A 53 30.72 12.68 -7.48
C ASN A 53 30.71 12.30 -8.97
N GLU A 54 29.66 11.62 -9.44
CA GLU A 54 29.51 11.26 -10.84
C GLU A 54 28.73 12.36 -11.60
N LEU A 55 29.20 12.73 -12.80
CA LEU A 55 28.53 13.72 -13.65
C LEU A 55 27.27 13.13 -14.31
N LEU A 56 26.23 12.90 -13.50
CA LEU A 56 24.99 12.26 -13.93
C LEU A 56 23.98 13.26 -14.47
N SER A 57 23.39 12.94 -15.62
CA SER A 57 22.21 13.64 -16.13
C SER A 57 21.01 13.47 -15.19
N LEU A 58 19.99 14.34 -15.33
CA LEU A 58 18.72 14.19 -14.60
C LEU A 58 18.09 12.81 -14.82
N ALA A 59 18.13 12.31 -16.06
CA ALA A 59 17.67 10.97 -16.41
C ALA A 59 18.47 9.87 -15.70
N GLY A 60 19.80 9.99 -15.64
CA GLY A 60 20.65 9.03 -14.92
C GLY A 60 20.32 8.96 -13.43
N ARG A 61 20.17 10.13 -12.79
CA ARG A 61 19.77 10.22 -11.37
C ARG A 61 18.40 9.61 -11.12
N LEU A 62 17.43 9.87 -12.00
CA LEU A 62 16.09 9.27 -11.94
C LEU A 62 16.17 7.74 -12.02
N SER A 63 16.97 7.21 -12.95
CA SER A 63 17.16 5.76 -13.10
C SER A 63 17.69 5.13 -11.81
N LEU A 64 18.70 5.71 -11.17
CA LEU A 64 19.26 5.22 -9.90
C LEU A 64 18.24 5.24 -8.76
N LEU A 65 17.43 6.30 -8.67
CA LEU A 65 16.35 6.38 -7.67
C LEU A 65 15.27 5.31 -7.91
N SER A 66 14.84 5.16 -9.16
CA SER A 66 13.76 4.23 -9.54
C SER A 66 14.12 2.75 -9.40
N SER A 67 15.41 2.42 -9.47
CA SER A 67 15.93 1.06 -9.40
C SER A 67 16.47 0.73 -8.01
N VAL A 68 17.54 1.41 -7.59
CA VAL A 68 18.30 1.08 -6.39
C VAL A 68 17.58 1.56 -5.13
N ILE A 69 17.22 2.84 -5.05
CA ILE A 69 16.57 3.38 -3.84
C ILE A 69 15.18 2.78 -3.68
N ALA A 70 14.40 2.66 -4.76
CA ALA A 70 13.11 1.99 -4.73
C ALA A 70 13.23 0.51 -4.29
N GLY A 71 14.30 -0.19 -4.68
CA GLY A 71 14.58 -1.56 -4.23
C GLY A 71 14.86 -1.64 -2.73
N ILE A 72 15.73 -0.77 -2.21
CA ILE A 72 16.05 -0.69 -0.77
C ILE A 72 14.79 -0.39 0.06
N VAL A 73 14.02 0.62 -0.36
CA VAL A 73 12.76 0.99 0.30
C VAL A 73 11.73 -0.12 0.17
N GLY A 74 11.66 -0.79 -0.99
CA GLY A 74 10.79 -1.93 -1.25
C GLY A 74 11.05 -3.09 -0.28
N PHE A 75 12.32 -3.40 -0.01
CA PHE A 75 12.70 -4.42 0.97
C PHE A 75 12.19 -4.07 2.38
N TRP A 76 12.41 -2.84 2.85
CA TRP A 76 11.96 -2.40 4.17
C TRP A 76 10.44 -2.32 4.31
N THR A 77 9.76 -1.77 3.31
CA THR A 77 8.30 -1.62 3.30
C THR A 77 7.55 -2.94 3.15
N SER A 78 8.22 -4.00 2.66
CA SER A 78 7.65 -5.35 2.61
C SER A 78 7.54 -5.99 3.99
N ALA A 79 8.41 -5.62 4.92
CA ALA A 79 8.44 -6.15 6.28
C ALA A 79 7.75 -5.23 7.29
N PHE A 80 7.90 -3.91 7.13
CA PHE A 80 7.47 -2.93 8.12
C PHE A 80 6.67 -1.77 7.54
N ILE A 81 6.02 -1.05 8.45
CA ILE A 81 5.40 0.22 8.15
C ILE A 81 6.37 1.34 8.50
N LEU A 82 6.87 2.03 7.49
CA LEU A 82 7.80 3.12 7.71
C LEU A 82 7.08 4.33 8.33
N PRO A 83 7.62 4.93 9.41
CA PRO A 83 7.07 6.15 9.97
C PRO A 83 7.03 7.28 8.94
N ARG A 84 5.97 8.09 8.93
CA ARG A 84 5.82 9.23 8.00
C ARG A 84 7.03 10.18 8.04
N ARG A 85 7.65 10.36 9.21
CA ARG A 85 8.87 11.17 9.36
C ARG A 85 10.06 10.58 8.59
N VAL A 86 10.21 9.25 8.60
CA VAL A 86 11.27 8.55 7.84
C VAL A 86 11.01 8.68 6.34
N ILE A 87 9.77 8.45 5.91
CA ILE A 87 9.36 8.63 4.49
C ILE A 87 9.68 10.04 4.01
N ARG A 88 9.34 11.07 4.80
CA ARG A 88 9.67 12.47 4.47
C ARG A 88 11.18 12.69 4.33
N LYS A 89 11.99 12.17 5.25
CA LYS A 89 13.46 12.27 5.17
C LYS A 89 13.99 11.62 3.89
N ILE A 90 13.49 10.44 3.52
CA ILE A 90 13.87 9.76 2.26
C ILE A 90 13.49 10.61 1.05
N ASN A 91 12.24 11.10 1.01
CA ASN A 91 11.77 11.95 -0.09
C ASN A 91 12.60 13.23 -0.23
N ILE A 92 13.00 13.87 0.88
CA ILE A 92 13.88 15.05 0.86
C ILE A 92 15.25 14.71 0.29
N LEU A 93 15.89 13.64 0.75
CA LEU A 93 17.18 13.19 0.26
C LEU A 93 17.14 12.86 -1.24
N SER A 94 16.12 12.10 -1.66
CA SER A 94 15.94 11.72 -3.06
C SER A 94 15.59 12.92 -3.95
N SER A 95 14.81 13.88 -3.45
CA SER A 95 14.51 15.14 -4.16
C SER A 95 15.75 16.00 -4.34
N SER A 96 16.53 16.21 -3.26
CA SER A 96 17.80 16.95 -3.32
C SER A 96 18.74 16.35 -4.36
N PHE A 97 18.91 15.02 -4.31
CA PHE A 97 19.76 14.31 -5.26
C PHE A 97 19.25 14.44 -6.70
N LEU A 98 17.95 14.21 -6.93
CA LEU A 98 17.38 14.28 -8.28
C LEU A 98 17.58 15.64 -8.94
N TRP A 99 17.42 16.74 -8.19
CA TRP A 99 17.51 18.08 -8.75
C TRP A 99 18.95 18.61 -8.79
N HIS A 100 19.74 18.43 -7.73
CA HIS A 100 21.06 19.07 -7.57
C HIS A 100 22.25 18.12 -7.70
N GLY A 101 22.01 16.81 -7.67
CA GLY A 101 23.07 15.79 -7.77
C GLY A 101 23.80 15.57 -6.45
N LYS A 102 23.45 16.36 -5.42
CA LYS A 102 24.01 16.29 -4.08
C LYS A 102 22.89 16.12 -3.06
N THR A 103 23.23 15.61 -1.88
CA THR A 103 22.31 15.58 -0.74
C THR A 103 22.41 16.88 0.06
N GLY A 104 21.35 17.25 0.78
CA GLY A 104 21.35 18.39 1.72
C GLY A 104 20.90 19.74 1.15
N ILE A 105 20.50 19.83 -0.12
CA ILE A 105 19.97 21.06 -0.71
C ILE A 105 18.44 21.02 -0.68
N ALA A 106 17.83 21.95 0.05
CA ALA A 106 16.39 21.95 0.31
C ALA A 106 15.55 22.78 -0.67
N SER A 107 16.17 23.73 -1.40
CA SER A 107 15.51 24.65 -2.34
C SER A 107 15.80 24.25 -3.80
N GLY A 108 15.16 24.90 -4.78
CA GLY A 108 15.51 24.73 -6.20
C GLY A 108 14.86 23.54 -6.93
N ALA A 109 13.95 22.81 -6.30
CA ALA A 109 13.19 21.75 -6.96
C ALA A 109 12.23 22.32 -8.01
N LYS A 110 12.42 21.93 -9.28
CA LYS A 110 11.59 22.40 -10.41
C LYS A 110 10.16 21.85 -10.36
N VAL A 111 9.99 20.63 -9.86
CA VAL A 111 8.69 19.97 -9.71
C VAL A 111 8.61 19.32 -8.34
N ALA A 112 7.47 19.48 -7.66
CA ALA A 112 7.24 18.92 -6.34
C ALA A 112 7.35 17.38 -6.35
N TRP A 113 7.97 16.81 -5.31
CA TRP A 113 8.23 15.36 -5.21
C TRP A 113 6.97 14.51 -5.41
N ASN A 114 5.85 14.90 -4.80
CA ASN A 114 4.58 14.18 -4.95
C ASN A 114 4.11 14.10 -6.41
N SER A 115 4.37 15.14 -7.21
CA SER A 115 4.03 15.14 -8.64
C SER A 115 4.92 14.19 -9.45
N LEU A 116 6.15 13.95 -9.01
CA LEU A 116 7.06 12.98 -9.65
C LEU A 116 6.60 11.54 -9.45
N CYS A 117 5.85 11.28 -8.37
CA CYS A 117 5.40 9.95 -8.01
C CYS A 117 4.23 9.42 -8.84
N PHE A 118 3.64 10.25 -9.71
CA PHE A 118 2.63 9.79 -10.65
C PHE A 118 3.29 9.03 -11.80
N PRO A 119 2.57 8.08 -12.44
CA PRO A 119 3.02 7.46 -13.68
C PRO A 119 3.33 8.49 -14.76
N LYS A 120 4.08 8.04 -15.76
CA LYS A 120 4.49 8.86 -16.90
C LYS A 120 3.29 9.28 -17.76
N GLU A 121 2.31 8.39 -17.84
CA GLU A 121 1.00 8.56 -18.48
C GLU A 121 0.17 9.66 -17.81
N GLU A 122 0.39 9.89 -16.51
CA GLU A 122 -0.28 10.91 -15.69
C GLU A 122 0.59 12.16 -15.49
N GLY A 123 1.63 12.32 -16.30
CA GLY A 123 2.52 13.49 -16.32
C GLY A 123 3.62 13.50 -15.26
N GLY A 124 3.78 12.43 -14.47
CA GLY A 124 4.88 12.26 -13.52
C GLY A 124 6.12 11.60 -14.13
N LEU A 125 7.01 11.09 -13.25
CA LEU A 125 8.23 10.37 -13.64
C LEU A 125 8.20 8.87 -13.28
N GLY A 126 7.09 8.39 -12.70
CA GLY A 126 6.91 6.99 -12.33
C GLY A 126 7.66 6.56 -11.07
N LEU A 127 8.13 7.51 -10.24
CA LEU A 127 8.64 7.17 -8.91
C LEU A 127 7.50 6.65 -8.04
N LYS A 128 7.77 5.72 -7.14
CA LYS A 128 6.72 5.19 -6.26
C LYS A 128 6.60 6.03 -5.00
N ASP A 129 5.41 6.51 -4.70
CA ASP A 129 5.14 7.07 -3.38
C ASP A 129 5.26 5.96 -2.32
N ILE A 130 6.18 6.16 -1.38
CA ILE A 130 6.54 5.16 -0.36
C ILE A 130 5.32 4.82 0.50
N SER A 131 4.46 5.80 0.79
CA SER A 131 3.30 5.59 1.67
C SER A 131 2.25 4.67 1.01
N SER A 132 1.90 4.93 -0.24
CA SER A 132 0.98 4.09 -1.01
C SER A 132 1.57 2.71 -1.29
N TRP A 133 2.87 2.63 -1.60
CA TRP A 133 3.58 1.35 -1.79
C TRP A 133 3.56 0.50 -0.51
N ASN A 134 3.80 1.11 0.65
CA ASN A 134 3.76 0.40 1.93
C ASN A 134 2.35 -0.13 2.25
N ASN A 135 1.30 0.62 1.92
CA ASN A 135 -0.08 0.14 2.03
C ASN A 135 -0.34 -1.07 1.11
N ALA A 136 0.17 -1.06 -0.12
CA ALA A 136 0.06 -2.20 -1.02
C ALA A 136 0.78 -3.45 -0.46
N CYS A 137 1.96 -3.28 0.14
CA CYS A 137 2.67 -4.36 0.84
C CYS A 137 1.85 -4.92 2.01
N LEU A 138 1.14 -4.08 2.75
CA LEU A 138 0.26 -4.54 3.83
C LEU A 138 -0.99 -5.26 3.32
N LEU A 139 -1.57 -4.81 2.20
CA LEU A 139 -2.66 -5.53 1.54
C LEU A 139 -2.22 -6.92 1.10
N LYS A 140 -0.94 -7.10 0.71
CA LYS A 140 -0.36 -8.43 0.46
C LYS A 140 -0.40 -9.31 1.70
N LEU A 141 -0.16 -8.77 2.91
CA LEU A 141 -0.26 -9.55 4.15
C LEU A 141 -1.70 -9.99 4.43
N ILE A 142 -2.69 -9.14 4.13
CA ILE A 142 -4.10 -9.52 4.19
C ILE A 142 -4.39 -10.64 3.19
N TRP A 143 -3.93 -10.50 1.95
CA TRP A 143 -4.07 -11.57 0.96
C TRP A 143 -3.43 -12.88 1.44
N LEU A 144 -2.21 -12.85 2.00
CA LEU A 144 -1.57 -14.04 2.55
C LEU A 144 -2.40 -14.70 3.67
N LEU A 145 -3.03 -13.90 4.53
CA LEU A 145 -3.85 -14.37 5.64
C LEU A 145 -5.02 -15.27 5.18
N PHE A 146 -5.59 -15.00 4.01
CA PHE A 146 -6.72 -15.75 3.47
C PHE A 146 -6.29 -16.82 2.44
N PHE A 147 -5.31 -16.51 1.58
CA PHE A 147 -4.95 -17.35 0.43
C PHE A 147 -3.72 -18.26 0.65
N ARG A 148 -2.97 -18.09 1.74
CA ARG A 148 -1.78 -18.92 2.07
C ARG A 148 -1.82 -19.48 3.48
N ALA A 149 -2.74 -20.43 3.72
CA ALA A 149 -2.89 -21.09 5.01
C ALA A 149 -1.63 -21.82 5.52
N GLY A 150 -0.68 -22.18 4.64
CA GLY A 150 0.55 -22.91 5.02
C GLY A 150 1.67 -22.08 5.66
N SER A 151 1.53 -20.76 5.79
CA SER A 151 2.57 -19.93 6.42
C SER A 151 2.48 -19.97 7.95
N ILE A 152 3.62 -20.11 8.63
CA ILE A 152 3.74 -20.04 10.11
C ILE A 152 3.13 -18.74 10.65
N TRP A 153 3.36 -17.62 9.96
CA TRP A 153 2.79 -16.33 10.34
C TRP A 153 1.26 -16.36 10.28
N VAL A 154 0.68 -16.96 9.24
CA VAL A 154 -0.78 -17.09 9.08
C VAL A 154 -1.37 -17.99 10.17
N ALA A 155 -0.76 -19.15 10.43
CA ALA A 155 -1.18 -20.05 11.49
C ALA A 155 -1.16 -19.37 12.86
N TRP A 156 -0.10 -18.61 13.16
CA TRP A 156 0.02 -17.86 14.41
C TRP A 156 -1.03 -16.75 14.53
N ILE A 157 -1.23 -15.94 13.48
CA ILE A 157 -2.23 -14.86 13.48
C ILE A 157 -3.64 -15.42 13.67
N ARG A 158 -3.98 -16.49 12.95
CA ARG A 158 -5.31 -17.14 13.06
C ARG A 158 -5.55 -17.64 14.48
N ARG A 159 -4.60 -18.40 15.05
CA ARG A 159 -4.69 -18.94 16.42
C ARG A 159 -4.70 -17.86 17.49
N ARG A 160 -3.99 -16.75 17.29
CA ARG A 160 -3.84 -15.69 18.29
C ARG A 160 -4.98 -14.68 18.29
N TYR A 161 -5.56 -14.40 17.12
CA TYR A 161 -6.50 -13.28 16.93
C TYR A 161 -7.83 -13.64 16.25
N LEU A 162 -7.92 -14.73 15.47
CA LEU A 162 -9.09 -15.02 14.62
C LEU A 162 -9.81 -16.32 14.99
N THR A 163 -9.59 -16.83 16.20
CA THR A 163 -10.16 -18.11 16.65
C THR A 163 -11.67 -18.07 16.82
N GLN A 164 -12.22 -16.94 17.29
CA GLN A 164 -13.64 -16.79 17.63
C GLN A 164 -14.30 -15.59 16.95
N SER A 165 -13.62 -14.94 16.02
CA SER A 165 -14.11 -13.70 15.44
C SER A 165 -13.61 -13.51 14.03
N SER A 166 -14.50 -13.01 13.18
CA SER A 166 -14.14 -12.57 11.83
C SER A 166 -13.05 -11.49 11.89
N PHE A 167 -12.10 -11.59 10.96
CA PHE A 167 -11.13 -10.52 10.70
C PHE A 167 -11.80 -9.18 10.46
N TRP A 168 -13.00 -9.16 9.88
CA TRP A 168 -13.76 -7.96 9.53
C TRP A 168 -14.51 -7.35 10.72
N ALA A 169 -14.75 -8.13 11.78
CA ALA A 169 -15.40 -7.69 13.02
C ALA A 169 -14.44 -7.09 14.06
N LEU A 170 -13.14 -7.45 14.00
CA LEU A 170 -12.19 -7.10 15.06
C LEU A 170 -12.05 -5.58 15.28
N ASN A 171 -11.93 -5.16 16.55
CA ASN A 171 -11.64 -3.77 16.91
C ASN A 171 -10.16 -3.44 16.69
N ASP A 172 -9.86 -2.52 15.78
CA ASP A 172 -8.49 -2.12 15.42
C ASP A 172 -7.77 -1.31 16.52
N ARG A 173 -8.50 -0.86 17.55
CA ARG A 173 -7.97 -0.14 18.71
C ARG A 173 -7.62 -1.03 19.90
N ASN A 174 -7.93 -2.33 19.85
CA ASN A 174 -7.69 -3.22 20.97
C ASN A 174 -6.18 -3.28 21.33
N PRO A 175 -5.78 -2.90 22.56
CA PRO A 175 -4.38 -2.86 22.96
C PRO A 175 -3.72 -4.24 23.05
N SER A 176 -4.49 -5.33 23.16
CA SER A 176 -3.96 -6.70 23.16
C SER A 176 -3.39 -7.12 21.80
N PHE A 177 -3.74 -6.39 20.73
CA PHE A 177 -3.23 -6.66 19.39
C PHE A 177 -1.88 -5.98 19.17
N SER A 178 -0.97 -6.70 18.52
CA SER A 178 0.31 -6.12 18.10
C SER A 178 0.08 -4.87 17.26
N TRP A 179 0.98 -3.90 17.38
CA TRP A 179 0.87 -2.63 16.66
C TRP A 179 0.77 -2.85 15.14
N MET A 180 1.50 -3.85 14.61
CA MET A 180 1.51 -4.21 13.19
C MET A 180 0.16 -4.80 12.78
N PHE A 181 -0.41 -5.70 13.59
CA PHE A 181 -1.72 -6.28 13.30
C PHE A 181 -2.83 -5.22 13.32
N ARG A 182 -2.79 -4.28 14.27
CA ARG A 182 -3.71 -3.13 14.27
C ARG A 182 -3.63 -2.29 12.99
N LYS A 183 -2.44 -2.16 12.39
CA LYS A 183 -2.27 -1.45 11.11
C LYS A 183 -2.81 -2.26 9.93
N ILE A 184 -2.65 -3.58 9.95
CA ILE A 184 -3.30 -4.49 8.99
C ILE A 184 -4.83 -4.36 9.07
N LEU A 185 -5.40 -4.35 10.28
CA LEU A 185 -6.85 -4.15 10.50
C LEU A 185 -7.36 -2.81 9.95
N LYS A 186 -6.56 -1.74 10.03
CA LYS A 186 -6.92 -0.42 9.47
C LYS A 186 -7.04 -0.41 7.94
N LEU A 187 -6.42 -1.37 7.26
CA LEU A 187 -6.49 -1.48 5.80
C LEU A 187 -7.66 -2.32 5.29
N ARG A 188 -8.49 -2.88 6.18
CA ARG A 188 -9.71 -3.63 5.81
C ARG A 188 -10.60 -2.85 4.85
N ALA A 189 -10.83 -1.57 5.12
CA ALA A 189 -11.66 -0.71 4.26
C ALA A 189 -11.14 -0.61 2.82
N LYS A 190 -9.82 -0.74 2.60
CA LYS A 190 -9.24 -0.84 1.25
C LYS A 190 -9.27 -2.27 0.72
N ALA A 191 -9.01 -3.25 1.58
CA ALA A 191 -8.97 -4.65 1.20
C ALA A 191 -10.32 -5.18 0.70
N ILE A 192 -11.44 -4.69 1.25
CA ILE A 192 -12.79 -5.14 0.88
C ILE A 192 -13.13 -4.85 -0.58
N GLN A 193 -12.47 -3.87 -1.21
CA GLN A 193 -12.64 -3.56 -2.64
C GLN A 193 -12.09 -4.66 -3.56
N PHE A 194 -11.17 -5.48 -3.04
CA PHE A 194 -10.49 -6.54 -3.79
C PHE A 194 -10.88 -7.93 -3.31
N PHE A 195 -11.62 -8.03 -2.21
CA PHE A 195 -11.81 -9.29 -1.50
C PHE A 195 -13.30 -9.58 -1.33
N SER A 196 -13.69 -10.77 -1.76
CA SER A 196 -15.00 -11.35 -1.47
C SER A 196 -14.85 -12.81 -1.07
N ILE A 197 -15.87 -13.39 -0.47
CA ILE A 197 -15.91 -14.83 -0.17
C ILE A 197 -17.00 -15.47 -1.02
N LYS A 198 -16.63 -16.52 -1.75
CA LYS A 198 -17.60 -17.42 -2.39
C LYS A 198 -18.04 -18.44 -1.34
N VAL A 199 -19.30 -18.37 -0.95
CA VAL A 199 -19.91 -19.31 -0.01
C VAL A 199 -19.96 -20.70 -0.63
N GLY A 200 -19.47 -21.68 0.11
CA GLY A 200 -19.63 -23.10 -0.15
C GLY A 200 -20.55 -23.70 0.90
N ARG A 201 -20.00 -24.44 1.86
CA ARG A 201 -20.73 -25.01 3.02
C ARG A 201 -21.20 -23.94 4.00
N GLY A 202 -20.49 -22.82 4.10
CA GLY A 202 -20.83 -21.72 5.01
C GLY A 202 -20.22 -21.81 6.41
N ASP A 203 -19.51 -22.90 6.75
CA ASP A 203 -18.96 -23.17 8.09
C ASP A 203 -17.85 -22.20 8.51
N SER A 204 -17.17 -21.59 7.54
CA SER A 204 -16.01 -20.72 7.79
C SER A 204 -16.26 -19.26 7.47
N THR A 205 -17.49 -18.93 7.10
CA THR A 205 -17.92 -17.59 6.70
C THR A 205 -18.90 -17.04 7.73
N PHE A 206 -18.55 -15.93 8.37
CA PHE A 206 -19.43 -15.25 9.31
C PHE A 206 -20.53 -14.48 8.56
N PHE A 207 -21.79 -14.77 8.88
CA PHE A 207 -22.96 -14.22 8.19
C PHE A 207 -22.95 -12.69 8.16
N TRP A 208 -22.66 -12.06 9.30
CA TRP A 208 -22.75 -10.59 9.46
C TRP A 208 -21.54 -9.80 8.97
N TRP A 209 -20.35 -10.38 9.11
CA TRP A 209 -19.10 -9.63 9.06
C TRP A 209 -18.33 -9.84 7.77
N ASP A 210 -18.35 -11.05 7.23
CA ASP A 210 -17.53 -11.38 6.07
C ASP A 210 -18.16 -10.82 4.78
N PRO A 211 -17.34 -10.38 3.80
CA PRO A 211 -17.83 -9.82 2.55
C PRO A 211 -18.16 -10.93 1.55
N TRP A 212 -19.24 -11.66 1.81
CA TRP A 212 -19.74 -12.74 0.93
C TRP A 212 -20.97 -12.34 0.10
N THR A 213 -21.45 -11.11 0.28
CA THR A 213 -22.57 -10.53 -0.47
C THR A 213 -22.13 -9.30 -1.27
N PRO A 214 -22.83 -8.90 -2.35
CA PRO A 214 -22.52 -7.68 -3.11
C PRO A 214 -22.69 -6.41 -2.27
N PHE A 215 -23.39 -6.50 -1.14
CA PHE A 215 -23.61 -5.39 -0.22
C PHE A 215 -22.45 -5.20 0.78
N GLY A 216 -21.41 -6.04 0.70
CA GLY A 216 -20.30 -6.06 1.67
C GLY A 216 -20.71 -6.74 2.97
N SER A 217 -20.33 -6.14 4.11
CA SER A 217 -20.74 -6.62 5.44
C SER A 217 -22.22 -6.35 5.66
N LEU A 218 -22.99 -7.41 5.94
CA LEU A 218 -24.42 -7.30 6.23
C LEU A 218 -24.70 -6.45 7.47
N HIS A 219 -23.81 -6.47 8.47
CA HIS A 219 -23.91 -5.60 9.63
C HIS A 219 -23.84 -4.11 9.24
N ALA A 220 -22.95 -3.74 8.30
CA ALA A 220 -22.86 -2.37 7.81
C ALA A 220 -24.06 -1.99 6.92
N PHE A 221 -24.54 -2.92 6.08
CA PHE A 221 -25.64 -2.70 5.16
C PHE A 221 -27.01 -2.58 5.85
N LEU A 222 -27.33 -3.50 6.77
CA LEU A 222 -28.60 -3.52 7.51
C LEU A 222 -28.59 -2.61 8.75
N GLY A 223 -27.41 -2.18 9.19
CA GLY A 223 -27.22 -1.34 10.36
C GLY A 223 -27.24 -2.11 11.69
N ALA A 224 -27.02 -1.40 12.79
CA ALA A 224 -26.84 -1.98 14.13
C ALA A 224 -28.04 -2.80 14.62
N TYR A 225 -29.25 -2.48 14.17
CA TYR A 225 -30.48 -3.21 14.52
C TYR A 225 -30.75 -4.43 13.62
N GLY A 226 -29.96 -4.63 12.56
CA GLY A 226 -30.09 -5.77 11.65
C GLY A 226 -30.11 -7.12 12.36
N PRO A 227 -29.11 -7.44 13.22
CA PRO A 227 -29.05 -8.68 13.97
C PRO A 227 -30.28 -8.94 14.84
N SER A 228 -30.70 -7.95 15.64
CA SER A 228 -31.89 -8.07 16.48
C SER A 228 -33.17 -8.27 15.69
N ARG A 229 -33.29 -7.64 14.51
CA ARG A 229 -34.47 -7.79 13.63
C ARG A 229 -34.54 -9.13 12.92
N LEU A 230 -33.39 -9.70 12.55
CA LEU A 230 -33.33 -11.02 11.92
C LEU A 230 -33.31 -12.17 12.95
N GLY A 231 -33.04 -11.88 14.22
CA GLY A 231 -32.93 -12.91 15.26
C GLY A 231 -31.67 -13.78 15.12
N ILE A 232 -30.69 -13.35 14.33
CA ILE A 232 -29.46 -14.12 14.05
C ILE A 232 -28.31 -13.58 14.92
N PRO A 233 -27.63 -14.42 15.71
CA PRO A 233 -26.49 -14.00 16.52
C PRO A 233 -25.36 -13.36 15.70
N LEU A 234 -24.64 -12.39 16.28
CA LEU A 234 -23.50 -11.73 15.61
C LEU A 234 -22.34 -12.68 15.26
N SER A 235 -22.22 -13.80 15.98
CA SER A 235 -21.22 -14.84 15.75
C SER A 235 -21.66 -15.93 14.78
N ALA A 236 -22.91 -15.88 14.28
CA ALA A 236 -23.45 -16.91 13.42
C ALA A 236 -22.67 -17.02 12.10
N THR A 237 -22.46 -18.26 11.67
CA THR A 237 -21.92 -18.57 10.35
C THR A 237 -23.03 -18.57 9.32
N VAL A 238 -22.67 -18.69 8.04
CA VAL A 238 -23.65 -18.87 6.97
C VAL A 238 -24.36 -20.22 7.09
N SER A 239 -23.66 -21.27 7.54
CA SER A 239 -24.28 -22.59 7.75
C SER A 239 -25.31 -22.62 8.88
N ASP A 240 -25.16 -21.78 9.91
CA ASP A 240 -26.16 -21.66 10.99
C ASP A 240 -27.52 -21.15 10.49
N VAL A 241 -27.54 -20.41 9.38
CA VAL A 241 -28.75 -19.78 8.81
C VAL A 241 -29.34 -20.60 7.65
N TRP A 242 -28.55 -21.49 7.05
CA TRP A 242 -28.95 -22.33 5.92
C TRP A 242 -29.40 -23.72 6.38
N ASN A 243 -30.64 -24.11 6.09
CA ASN A 243 -31.23 -25.38 6.54
C ASN A 243 -31.14 -26.51 5.49
N GLY A 244 -30.18 -26.45 4.55
CA GLY A 244 -30.00 -27.43 3.48
C GLY A 244 -30.92 -27.23 2.27
N SER A 245 -32.13 -26.70 2.48
CA SER A 245 -33.15 -26.48 1.44
C SER A 245 -33.49 -25.00 1.22
N GLY A 246 -33.10 -24.12 2.14
CA GLY A 246 -33.34 -22.69 2.07
C GLY A 246 -32.76 -21.90 3.24
N TRP A 247 -32.98 -20.60 3.23
CA TRP A 247 -32.53 -19.67 4.26
C TRP A 247 -33.59 -19.51 5.36
N ASN A 248 -33.20 -19.68 6.62
CA ASN A 248 -34.07 -19.43 7.77
C ASN A 248 -34.05 -17.95 8.15
N LEU A 249 -34.95 -17.16 7.56
CA LEU A 249 -35.02 -15.70 7.75
C LEU A 249 -36.44 -15.26 8.10
N PRO A 250 -36.64 -14.34 9.06
CA PRO A 250 -37.94 -13.75 9.32
C PRO A 250 -38.39 -12.86 8.16
N PRO A 251 -39.70 -12.57 8.00
CA PRO A 251 -40.20 -11.73 6.90
C PRO A 251 -39.50 -10.38 6.81
N ALA A 252 -39.17 -9.96 5.59
CA ALA A 252 -38.52 -8.68 5.34
C ALA A 252 -39.47 -7.51 5.70
N ARG A 253 -38.98 -6.59 6.53
CA ARG A 253 -39.70 -5.39 7.00
C ARG A 253 -39.10 -4.07 6.47
N THR A 254 -38.02 -4.15 5.70
CA THR A 254 -37.37 -3.00 5.06
C THR A 254 -36.94 -3.33 3.64
N GLU A 255 -36.82 -2.33 2.79
CA GLU A 255 -36.33 -2.49 1.41
C GLU A 255 -34.96 -3.17 1.35
N ARG A 256 -34.04 -2.82 2.26
CA ARG A 256 -32.72 -3.48 2.36
C ARG A 256 -32.82 -4.97 2.69
N GLN A 257 -33.77 -5.37 3.53
CA GLN A 257 -34.02 -6.79 3.80
C GLN A 257 -34.63 -7.50 2.60
N VAL A 258 -35.53 -6.85 1.85
CA VAL A 258 -36.07 -7.39 0.60
C VAL A 258 -34.95 -7.65 -0.41
N LEU A 259 -34.04 -6.68 -0.59
CA LEU A 259 -32.86 -6.83 -1.44
C LEU A 259 -31.97 -8.00 -1.00
N LEU A 260 -31.68 -8.09 0.30
CA LEU A 260 -30.91 -9.21 0.84
C LEU A 260 -31.61 -10.54 0.55
N HIS A 261 -32.90 -10.66 0.84
CA HIS A 261 -33.66 -11.90 0.65
C HIS A 261 -33.68 -12.32 -0.83
N SER A 262 -33.90 -11.37 -1.75
CA SER A 262 -33.87 -11.65 -3.19
C SER A 262 -32.53 -12.22 -3.64
N TYR A 263 -31.42 -11.68 -3.11
CA TYR A 263 -30.09 -12.19 -3.38
C TYR A 263 -29.86 -13.57 -2.75
N LEU A 264 -30.27 -13.77 -1.50
CA LEU A 264 -30.09 -15.05 -0.82
C LEU A 264 -30.87 -16.18 -1.51
N LEU A 265 -32.06 -15.92 -2.04
CA LEU A 265 -32.81 -16.90 -2.84
C LEU A 265 -32.08 -17.30 -4.14
N SER A 266 -31.19 -16.45 -4.66
CA SER A 266 -30.37 -16.78 -5.83
C SER A 266 -29.14 -17.64 -5.50
N ILE A 267 -28.86 -17.90 -4.23
CA ILE A 267 -27.68 -18.63 -3.75
C ILE A 267 -28.09 -19.82 -2.90
N GLY A 268 -27.53 -20.98 -3.24
CA GLY A 268 -27.54 -22.16 -2.37
C GLY A 268 -26.16 -22.42 -1.80
N CYS A 269 -26.09 -22.93 -0.56
CA CYS A 269 -24.87 -23.52 -0.05
C CYS A 269 -24.58 -24.84 -0.79
N SER A 270 -23.30 -25.13 -1.00
CA SER A 270 -22.83 -26.34 -1.69
C SER A 270 -21.92 -27.16 -0.77
N ASP A 271 -21.61 -28.40 -1.14
CA ASP A 271 -20.70 -29.26 -0.35
C ASP A 271 -19.22 -28.82 -0.40
N LEU A 272 -18.89 -27.86 -1.27
CA LEU A 272 -17.54 -27.32 -1.39
C LEU A 272 -17.18 -26.44 -0.20
N ALA A 273 -15.89 -26.36 0.14
CA ALA A 273 -15.43 -25.43 1.17
C ALA A 273 -15.58 -23.96 0.72
N ASP A 274 -15.79 -23.05 1.68
CA ASP A 274 -15.81 -21.62 1.38
C ASP A 274 -14.46 -21.16 0.83
N GLY A 275 -14.51 -20.32 -0.20
CA GLY A 275 -13.32 -19.88 -0.92
C GLY A 275 -13.18 -18.37 -0.93
N PRO A 276 -12.05 -17.81 -0.44
CA PRO A 276 -11.78 -16.40 -0.66
C PRO A 276 -11.52 -16.14 -2.14
N VAL A 277 -12.01 -15.02 -2.67
CA VAL A 277 -11.83 -14.57 -4.04
C VAL A 277 -11.17 -13.20 -4.00
N TRP A 278 -10.04 -13.08 -4.70
CA TRP A 278 -9.35 -11.81 -4.88
C TRP A 278 -9.63 -11.30 -6.28
N SER A 279 -10.23 -10.12 -6.41
CA SER A 279 -10.55 -9.52 -7.70
C SER A 279 -9.86 -8.17 -7.87
N LEU A 280 -9.46 -7.87 -9.11
CA LEU A 280 -8.98 -6.56 -9.52
C LEU A 280 -9.90 -6.09 -10.65
N GLN A 281 -10.54 -4.94 -10.48
CA GLN A 281 -11.51 -4.40 -11.45
C GLN A 281 -12.59 -5.43 -11.84
N GLY A 282 -13.09 -6.20 -10.86
CA GLY A 282 -14.09 -7.26 -11.07
C GLY A 282 -13.55 -8.58 -11.63
N VAL A 283 -12.29 -8.65 -12.07
CA VAL A 283 -11.70 -9.87 -12.61
C VAL A 283 -10.98 -10.67 -11.51
N PRO A 284 -11.36 -11.93 -11.26
CA PRO A 284 -10.70 -12.76 -10.24
C PRO A 284 -9.26 -13.07 -10.62
N GLN A 285 -8.36 -12.95 -9.65
CA GLN A 285 -6.92 -13.15 -9.81
C GLN A 285 -6.47 -14.35 -8.96
N ARG A 286 -5.64 -15.20 -9.55
CA ARG A 286 -5.04 -16.35 -8.85
C ARG A 286 -3.84 -15.96 -7.99
N THR A 287 -3.16 -14.86 -8.33
CA THR A 287 -1.93 -14.41 -7.66
C THR A 287 -2.02 -12.95 -7.27
N PHE A 288 -1.30 -12.58 -6.22
CA PHE A 288 -1.22 -11.19 -5.79
C PHE A 288 -0.16 -10.42 -6.58
N SER A 289 -0.59 -9.48 -7.42
CA SER A 289 0.30 -8.53 -8.08
C SER A 289 0.41 -7.24 -7.29
N LEU A 290 1.56 -7.04 -6.64
CA LEU A 290 1.82 -5.83 -5.84
C LEU A 290 1.73 -4.55 -6.68
N LYS A 291 2.20 -4.59 -7.93
CA LYS A 291 2.14 -3.46 -8.85
C LYS A 291 0.70 -3.12 -9.23
N ALA A 292 -0.12 -4.13 -9.54
CA ALA A 292 -1.52 -3.90 -9.92
C ALA A 292 -2.34 -3.36 -8.74
N VAL A 293 -2.21 -3.97 -7.56
CA VAL A 293 -2.89 -3.47 -6.35
C VAL A 293 -2.44 -2.06 -5.98
N TRP A 294 -1.14 -1.75 -6.14
CA TRP A 294 -0.65 -0.38 -5.93
C TRP A 294 -1.27 0.62 -6.89
N ASN A 295 -1.44 0.26 -8.17
CA ASN A 295 -2.06 1.13 -9.17
C ASN A 295 -3.52 1.46 -8.86
N GLU A 296 -4.26 0.54 -8.25
CA GLU A 296 -5.67 0.76 -7.86
C GLU A 296 -5.82 1.65 -6.61
N ILE A 297 -4.90 1.56 -5.65
CA ILE A 297 -5.06 2.26 -4.35
C ILE A 297 -4.34 3.61 -4.28
N ARG A 298 -3.49 3.92 -5.25
CA ARG A 298 -2.75 5.19 -5.29
C ARG A 298 -3.69 6.31 -5.77
N PRO A 299 -3.39 7.58 -5.43
CA PRO A 299 -4.01 8.70 -6.11
C PRO A 299 -3.73 8.62 -7.62
N THR A 300 -4.76 8.86 -8.42
CA THR A 300 -4.71 8.93 -9.88
C THR A 300 -4.91 10.36 -10.35
N LYS A 301 -4.33 10.68 -11.50
CA LYS A 301 -4.56 11.90 -12.27
C LYS A 301 -5.06 11.55 -13.67
N PRO A 302 -5.71 12.49 -14.37
CA PRO A 302 -6.04 12.28 -15.77
C PRO A 302 -4.77 12.04 -16.59
N GLU A 303 -4.89 11.18 -17.60
CA GLU A 303 -3.79 10.94 -18.54
C GLU A 303 -3.51 12.20 -19.37
N VAL A 304 -2.23 12.43 -19.64
CA VAL A 304 -1.78 13.58 -20.44
C VAL A 304 -1.55 13.14 -21.88
N PHE A 305 -2.08 13.91 -22.84
CA PHE A 305 -2.03 13.58 -24.27
C PHE A 305 -0.60 13.41 -24.82
N TRP A 306 0.38 14.11 -24.22
CA TRP A 306 1.77 14.09 -24.67
C TRP A 306 2.59 12.90 -24.12
N ALA A 307 2.05 12.09 -23.21
CA ALA A 307 2.82 11.03 -22.55
C ALA A 307 3.33 9.97 -23.53
N SER A 308 2.49 9.53 -24.47
CA SER A 308 2.83 8.52 -25.48
C SER A 308 3.91 9.00 -26.45
N LEU A 309 3.86 10.27 -26.85
CA LEU A 309 4.86 10.92 -27.69
C LEU A 309 6.19 11.09 -26.95
N LEU A 310 6.13 11.58 -25.71
CA LEU A 310 7.31 11.91 -24.93
C LEU A 310 8.08 10.66 -24.48
N TRP A 311 7.38 9.66 -23.96
CA TRP A 311 7.98 8.48 -23.32
C TRP A 311 8.14 7.30 -24.28
N HIS A 312 8.26 7.57 -25.58
CA HIS A 312 8.48 6.56 -26.60
C HIS A 312 9.80 5.78 -26.40
N LYS A 313 9.80 4.49 -26.76
CA LYS A 313 10.95 3.58 -26.52
C LYS A 313 12.23 3.98 -27.25
N ALA A 314 12.10 4.63 -28.41
CA ALA A 314 13.25 5.11 -29.19
C ALA A 314 13.83 6.44 -28.67
N GLY A 315 13.18 7.09 -27.70
CA GLY A 315 13.63 8.37 -27.18
C GLY A 315 14.82 8.25 -26.25
N LEU A 316 15.80 9.13 -26.41
CA LEU A 316 16.93 9.24 -25.49
C LEU A 316 16.46 9.84 -24.16
N ALA A 317 16.64 9.11 -23.06
CA ALA A 317 16.12 9.49 -21.74
C ALA A 317 16.51 10.91 -21.27
N ARG A 318 17.71 11.37 -21.64
CA ARG A 318 18.16 12.75 -21.38
C ARG A 318 17.24 13.77 -22.05
N HIS A 319 16.93 13.60 -23.34
CA HIS A 319 16.06 14.51 -24.07
C HIS A 319 14.60 14.40 -23.60
N GLN A 320 14.12 13.20 -23.26
CA GLN A 320 12.78 13.01 -22.71
C GLN A 320 12.58 13.76 -21.40
N THR A 321 13.54 13.67 -20.47
CA THR A 321 13.45 14.38 -19.18
C THR A 321 13.54 15.91 -19.31
N ILE A 322 14.31 16.41 -20.28
CA ILE A 322 14.36 17.86 -20.59
C ILE A 322 13.04 18.32 -21.22
N THR A 323 12.52 17.57 -22.20
CA THR A 323 11.25 17.89 -22.87
C THR A 323 10.07 17.81 -21.90
N TRP A 324 10.09 16.86 -20.97
CA TRP A 324 9.13 16.79 -19.87
C TRP A 324 9.11 18.07 -19.02
N LEU A 325 10.28 18.60 -18.65
CA LEU A 325 10.37 19.87 -17.92
C LEU A 325 9.87 21.05 -18.77
N PHE A 326 10.14 21.04 -20.08
CA PHE A 326 9.66 22.05 -21.00
C PHE A 326 8.13 22.05 -21.09
N LEU A 327 7.51 20.87 -21.26
CA LEU A 327 6.05 20.71 -21.31
C LEU A 327 5.35 21.15 -20.02
N LEU A 328 6.01 20.99 -18.87
CA LEU A 328 5.49 21.49 -17.59
C LEU A 328 5.76 22.98 -17.36
N ASN A 329 6.35 23.66 -18.34
CA ASN A 329 6.87 25.01 -18.24
C ASN A 329 7.74 25.17 -16.99
N ARG A 330 8.78 24.34 -16.83
CA ARG A 330 9.72 24.31 -15.69
C ARG A 330 11.18 24.42 -16.10
N SER A 331 11.44 24.64 -17.38
CA SER A 331 12.77 24.97 -17.88
C SER A 331 13.12 26.43 -17.56
N PRO A 332 14.40 26.76 -17.36
CA PRO A 332 14.84 28.14 -17.14
C PRO A 332 14.87 28.89 -18.47
N THR A 333 13.70 29.17 -19.03
CA THR A 333 13.55 30.04 -20.20
C THR A 333 13.62 31.51 -19.76
N LEU A 334 13.93 32.43 -20.67
CA LEU A 334 14.13 33.85 -20.35
C LEU A 334 12.90 34.48 -19.66
N ASP A 335 11.70 34.20 -20.18
CA ASP A 335 10.41 34.57 -19.58
C ASP A 335 10.29 34.11 -18.12
N ARG A 336 10.69 32.86 -17.82
CA ARG A 336 10.64 32.34 -16.45
C ARG A 336 11.73 32.94 -15.57
N MET A 337 12.92 33.17 -16.08
CA MET A 337 14.00 33.79 -15.31
C MET A 337 13.65 35.23 -14.93
N ALA A 338 12.98 35.99 -15.82
CA ALA A 338 12.41 37.29 -15.50
C ALA A 338 11.43 37.21 -14.31
N THR A 339 10.51 36.23 -14.31
CA THR A 339 9.58 36.05 -13.17
C THR A 339 10.26 35.69 -11.85
N TRP A 340 11.50 35.18 -11.90
CA TRP A 340 12.32 34.88 -10.72
C TRP A 340 13.16 36.07 -10.26
N GLY A 341 13.06 37.23 -10.92
CA GLY A 341 13.79 38.44 -10.58
C GLY A 341 15.22 38.49 -11.12
N TYR A 342 15.55 37.66 -12.12
CA TYR A 342 16.81 37.80 -12.85
C TYR A 342 16.69 38.89 -13.92
N ASP A 343 17.75 39.66 -14.09
CA ASP A 343 17.84 40.63 -15.19
C ASP A 343 18.06 39.86 -16.50
N THR A 344 17.07 39.90 -17.37
CA THR A 344 17.06 39.17 -18.64
C THR A 344 16.55 40.06 -19.75
N GLU A 345 17.16 39.97 -20.94
CA GLU A 345 16.67 40.66 -22.12
C GLU A 345 15.23 40.22 -22.43
N GLY A 346 14.28 41.17 -22.39
CA GLY A 346 12.85 40.94 -22.60
C GLY A 346 12.44 40.74 -24.06
N VAL A 347 13.39 40.43 -24.94
CA VAL A 347 13.19 40.34 -26.39
C VAL A 347 13.55 38.93 -26.87
N CYS A 348 12.65 38.29 -27.60
CA CYS A 348 12.90 36.99 -28.18
C CYS A 348 13.96 37.09 -29.30
N LEU A 349 15.11 36.45 -29.12
CA LEU A 349 16.20 36.44 -30.09
C LEU A 349 15.83 35.86 -31.47
N LEU A 350 14.74 35.08 -31.57
CA LEU A 350 14.31 34.44 -32.82
C LEU A 350 13.32 35.28 -33.63
N CYS A 351 12.45 36.04 -32.97
CA CYS A 351 11.38 36.79 -33.65
C CYS A 351 11.37 38.30 -33.37
N GLY A 352 12.23 38.79 -32.48
CA GLY A 352 12.29 40.21 -32.09
C GLY A 352 11.09 40.72 -31.29
N GLY A 353 10.12 39.86 -30.95
CA GLY A 353 8.97 40.21 -30.13
C GLY A 353 9.30 40.27 -28.63
N ALA A 354 8.48 41.01 -27.87
CA ALA A 354 8.56 41.02 -26.40
C ALA A 354 8.20 39.64 -25.82
N LEU A 355 8.92 39.22 -24.78
CA LEU A 355 8.77 37.91 -24.09
C LEU A 355 7.56 37.84 -23.16
#